data_AF-A0A7R9MSM3-F1
#
_entry.id   AF-A0A7R9MSM3-F1
#
_cell.length_a   1.000
_cell.length_b   1.000
_cell.length_c   1.000
_cell.angle_alpha   90.00
_cell.angle_beta   90.00
_cell.angle_gamma   90.00
#
_symmetry.space_group_name_H-M   'P 1'
#
loop_
_entity.id
_entity.type
_entity.pdbx_description
1 polymer ?
#
loop_
_entity_poly.entity_id
_entity_poly.type
_entity_poly.pdbx_seq_one_letter_code
_entity_poly.pdbx_strand_id
1 'polypeptide(L)'
;VFSDHRNLQNLLILTAIKADRTRVMEYINRLDNYDAPDIANIAIGSELFEEAFAIFKKFEVNTSAIQVLIEHIKNLDRAYEFAERCNEPAVWSQLAKAQLSDNLVKESIDSFIKAGDPSAYMDVVATSHKTGSWEDLVRYLQMARKKAREAYIESELIYAYAKTNRYADLEEFISNPNHADISKIGDRCFDNGLYEPARILYNNVANYGRLAITLVHLTEFQ
;
A
#
# COMPACT_ATOMS: atom_id res chain seq x y z
N VAL A 1 27.41 -4.04 37.51
CA VAL A 1 27.76 -5.48 37.42
C VAL A 1 26.56 -6.34 37.04
N PHE A 2 25.43 -6.38 37.79
CA PHE A 2 24.21 -7.08 37.32
C PHE A 2 23.51 -6.37 36.14
N SER A 3 23.60 -5.04 36.10
CA SER A 3 23.05 -4.16 35.07
C SER A 3 23.74 -4.28 33.70
N ASP A 4 24.88 -4.96 33.60
CA ASP A 4 25.72 -4.89 32.40
C ASP A 4 25.75 -6.20 31.60
N HIS A 5 25.12 -7.27 32.12
CA HIS A 5 25.17 -8.60 31.49
C HIS A 5 23.88 -8.96 30.77
N ARG A 6 23.94 -8.96 29.44
CA ARG A 6 22.85 -9.29 28.52
C ARG A 6 22.12 -10.60 28.84
N ASN A 7 22.87 -11.66 29.12
CA ASN A 7 22.29 -12.97 29.41
C ASN A 7 21.45 -12.97 30.70
N LEU A 8 21.86 -12.21 31.73
CA LEU A 8 21.11 -12.14 32.99
C LEU A 8 19.82 -11.34 32.83
N GLN A 9 19.86 -10.24 32.06
CA GLN A 9 18.65 -9.46 31.73
C GLN A 9 17.67 -10.28 30.90
N ASN A 10 18.17 -11.02 29.89
CA ASN A 10 17.34 -11.96 29.11
C ASN A 10 16.66 -12.96 30.04
N LEU A 11 17.41 -13.59 30.95
CA LEU A 11 16.87 -14.61 31.84
C LEU A 11 15.81 -14.05 32.79
N LEU A 12 15.99 -12.82 33.29
CA LEU A 12 15.02 -12.15 34.14
C LEU A 12 13.69 -11.92 33.41
N ILE A 13 13.75 -11.37 32.19
CA ILE A 13 12.56 -11.11 31.37
C ILE A 13 11.88 -12.43 31.01
N LEU A 14 12.63 -13.45 30.57
CA LEU A 14 12.09 -14.76 30.22
C LEU A 14 11.41 -15.45 31.42
N THR A 15 11.99 -15.32 32.61
CA THR A 15 11.41 -15.86 33.83
C THR A 15 10.12 -15.11 34.18
N ALA A 16 10.11 -13.78 34.04
CA ALA A 16 8.91 -12.98 34.25
C ALA A 16 7.80 -13.35 33.26
N ILE A 17 8.10 -13.52 31.97
CA ILE A 17 7.12 -13.95 30.96
C ILE A 17 6.44 -15.27 31.34
N LYS A 18 7.19 -16.22 31.92
CA LYS A 18 6.67 -17.53 32.34
C LYS A 18 5.98 -17.53 33.70
N ALA A 19 6.48 -16.76 34.67
CA ALA A 19 6.05 -16.85 36.07
C ALA A 19 5.13 -15.70 36.52
N ASP A 20 5.34 -14.49 36.00
CA ASP A 20 4.58 -13.30 36.39
C ASP A 20 4.53 -12.27 35.24
N ARG A 21 3.47 -12.38 34.42
CA ARG A 21 3.24 -11.54 33.24
C ARG A 21 3.09 -10.06 33.59
N THR A 22 2.63 -9.71 34.79
CA THR A 22 2.33 -8.32 35.17
C THR A 22 3.58 -7.45 35.30
N ARG A 23 4.72 -8.07 35.61
CA ARG A 23 6.00 -7.35 35.82
C ARG A 23 6.84 -7.25 34.55
N VAL A 24 6.47 -7.95 33.48
CA VAL A 24 7.24 -8.00 32.23
C VAL A 24 7.42 -6.60 31.66
N MET A 25 6.36 -5.79 31.64
CA MET A 25 6.41 -4.41 31.17
C MET A 25 7.33 -3.52 32.02
N GLU A 26 7.36 -3.70 33.35
CA GLU A 26 8.27 -2.97 34.22
C GLU A 26 9.73 -3.32 33.89
N TYR A 27 10.02 -4.61 33.71
CA TYR A 27 11.36 -5.07 33.35
C TYR A 27 11.80 -4.57 31.97
N ILE A 28 10.93 -4.58 30.97
CA ILE A 28 11.20 -4.04 29.63
C ILE A 28 11.55 -2.56 29.68
N ASN A 29 10.84 -1.79 30.51
CA ASN A 29 11.09 -0.35 30.65
C ASN A 29 12.42 -0.07 31.37
N ARG A 30 12.75 -0.85 32.41
CA ARG A 30 13.94 -0.63 33.27
C ARG A 30 15.24 -1.21 32.71
N LEU A 31 15.16 -2.26 31.89
CA LEU A 31 16.31 -2.95 31.33
C LEU A 31 16.57 -2.44 29.91
N ASP A 32 17.84 -2.29 29.55
CA ASP A 32 18.25 -1.74 28.24
C ASP A 32 19.20 -2.68 27.48
N ASN A 33 19.81 -3.66 28.16
CA ASN A 33 20.86 -4.48 27.61
C ASN A 33 20.36 -5.93 27.49
N TYR A 34 19.37 -6.15 26.63
CA TYR A 34 18.81 -7.47 26.34
C TYR A 34 18.66 -7.69 24.84
N ASP A 35 18.42 -8.94 24.43
CA ASP A 35 18.19 -9.27 23.02
C ASP A 35 16.76 -8.91 22.60
N ALA A 36 16.58 -7.74 22.00
CA ALA A 36 15.25 -7.22 21.69
C ALA A 36 14.46 -8.08 20.69
N PRO A 37 14.99 -8.47 19.51
CA PRO A 37 14.27 -9.34 18.59
C PRO A 37 13.87 -10.69 19.21
N ASP A 38 14.79 -11.36 19.91
CA ASP A 38 14.52 -12.68 20.48
C ASP A 38 13.47 -12.60 21.60
N ILE A 39 13.58 -11.64 22.51
CA ILE A 39 12.64 -11.49 23.62
C ILE A 39 11.27 -11.05 23.11
N ALA A 40 11.21 -10.15 22.12
CA ALA A 40 9.95 -9.73 21.53
C ALA A 40 9.23 -10.90 20.84
N ASN A 41 9.95 -11.75 20.11
CA ASN A 41 9.37 -12.96 19.50
C ASN A 41 8.83 -13.94 20.56
N ILE A 42 9.53 -14.09 21.68
CA ILE A 42 9.06 -14.93 22.79
C ILE A 42 7.84 -14.31 23.49
N ALA A 43 7.81 -12.98 23.62
CA ALA A 43 6.66 -12.26 24.15
C ALA A 43 5.42 -12.43 23.24
N ILE A 44 5.58 -12.31 21.92
CA ILE A 44 4.53 -12.61 20.93
C ILE A 44 4.01 -14.05 21.10
N GLY A 45 4.90 -15.03 21.17
CA GLY A 45 4.53 -16.44 21.38
C GLY A 45 3.84 -16.71 22.72
N SER A 46 3.97 -15.79 23.67
CA SER A 46 3.31 -15.83 24.99
C SER A 46 2.07 -14.94 25.08
N GLU A 47 1.60 -14.40 23.96
CA GLU A 47 0.44 -13.49 23.84
C GLU A 47 0.63 -12.13 24.57
N LEU A 48 1.89 -11.72 24.78
CA LEU A 48 2.28 -10.44 25.39
C LEU A 48 2.63 -9.42 24.30
N PHE A 49 1.61 -8.98 23.56
CA PHE A 49 1.80 -8.15 22.35
C PHE A 49 2.16 -6.69 22.66
N GLU A 50 1.64 -6.14 23.75
CA GLU A 50 1.97 -4.76 24.18
C GLU A 50 3.43 -4.65 24.62
N GLU A 51 3.90 -5.67 25.34
CA GLU A 51 5.29 -5.82 25.75
C GLU A 51 6.21 -5.99 24.54
N ALA A 52 5.85 -6.85 23.59
CA ALA A 52 6.60 -7.03 22.34
C ALA A 52 6.68 -5.72 21.53
N PHE A 53 5.57 -4.99 21.41
CA PHE A 53 5.54 -3.69 20.74
C PHE A 53 6.43 -2.67 21.45
N ALA A 54 6.38 -2.61 22.79
CA ALA A 54 7.21 -1.71 23.57
C ALA A 54 8.71 -2.01 23.41
N ILE A 55 9.08 -3.29 23.34
CA ILE A 55 10.45 -3.72 23.04
C ILE A 55 10.87 -3.21 21.65
N PHE A 56 10.12 -3.53 20.59
CA PHE A 56 10.50 -3.11 19.24
C PHE A 56 10.58 -1.59 19.10
N LYS A 57 9.64 -0.86 19.71
CA LYS A 57 9.65 0.61 19.74
C LYS A 57 10.89 1.15 20.46
N LYS A 58 11.29 0.52 21.58
CA LYS A 58 12.45 0.96 22.38
C LYS A 58 13.78 0.78 21.64
N PHE A 59 13.88 -0.26 20.81
CA PHE A 59 15.07 -0.56 20.01
C PHE A 59 15.00 -0.02 18.58
N GLU A 60 14.04 0.86 18.29
CA GLU A 60 13.86 1.51 16.97
C GLU A 60 13.68 0.53 15.80
N VAL A 61 13.23 -0.71 16.08
CA VAL A 61 12.92 -1.71 15.05
C VAL A 61 11.49 -1.50 14.57
N ASN A 62 11.27 -0.39 13.85
CA ASN A 62 9.93 0.12 13.53
C ASN A 62 9.11 -0.82 12.63
N THR A 63 9.76 -1.56 11.72
CA THR A 63 9.10 -2.54 10.84
C THR A 63 8.51 -3.71 11.63
N SER A 64 9.26 -4.27 12.57
CA SER A 64 8.72 -5.31 13.46
C SER A 64 7.66 -4.76 14.42
N ALA A 65 7.84 -3.52 14.91
CA ALA A 65 6.88 -2.88 15.80
C ALA A 65 5.50 -2.74 15.14
N ILE A 66 5.44 -2.22 13.90
CA ILE A 66 4.16 -2.05 13.21
C ILE A 66 3.53 -3.39 12.82
N GLN A 67 4.35 -4.39 12.49
CA GLN A 67 3.84 -5.74 12.22
C GLN A 67 3.10 -6.32 13.43
N VAL A 68 3.59 -6.11 14.66
CA VAL A 68 2.88 -6.52 15.88
C VAL A 68 1.54 -5.80 16.02
N LEU A 69 1.49 -4.49 15.73
CA LEU A 69 0.25 -3.72 15.78
C LEU A 69 -0.78 -4.22 14.76
N ILE A 70 -0.33 -4.59 13.57
CA ILE A 70 -1.16 -5.05 12.46
C ILE A 70 -1.66 -6.48 12.69
N GLU A 71 -0.76 -7.44 12.93
CA GLU A 71 -1.09 -8.87 12.90
C GLU A 71 -1.71 -9.36 14.20
N HIS A 72 -1.19 -8.90 15.34
CA HIS A 72 -1.58 -9.40 16.65
C HIS A 72 -2.57 -8.49 17.36
N ILE A 73 -2.26 -7.20 17.49
CA ILE A 73 -3.13 -6.23 18.17
C ILE A 73 -4.34 -5.86 17.29
N LYS A 74 -4.16 -5.90 15.96
CA LYS A 74 -5.18 -5.58 14.93
C LYS A 74 -5.82 -4.20 15.14
N ASN A 75 -5.01 -3.23 15.56
CA ASN A 75 -5.46 -1.86 15.74
C ASN A 75 -4.78 -0.96 14.70
N LEU A 76 -5.49 -0.76 13.57
CA LEU A 76 -4.99 0.02 12.44
C LEU A 76 -4.88 1.52 12.77
N ASP A 77 -5.75 2.07 13.63
CA ASP A 77 -5.67 3.47 14.07
C ASP A 77 -4.36 3.74 14.80
N ARG A 78 -4.00 2.85 15.75
CA ARG A 78 -2.74 2.94 16.47
C ARG A 78 -1.53 2.67 15.57
N ALA A 79 -1.66 1.76 14.59
CA ALA A 79 -0.63 1.54 13.59
C ALA A 79 -0.41 2.76 12.69
N TYR A 80 -1.48 3.49 12.35
CA TYR A 80 -1.42 4.76 11.62
C TYR A 80 -0.73 5.85 12.45
N GLU A 81 -1.12 6.04 13.71
CA GLU A 81 -0.44 6.99 14.60
C GLU A 81 1.06 6.68 14.74
N PHE A 82 1.41 5.40 14.83
CA PHE A 82 2.80 4.96 14.87
C PHE A 82 3.54 5.28 13.56
N ALA A 83 2.92 5.01 12.42
CA ALA A 83 3.47 5.33 11.11
C ALA A 83 3.68 6.85 10.91
N GLU A 84 2.75 7.70 11.37
CA GLU A 84 2.93 9.16 11.34
C GLU A 84 4.09 9.64 12.21
N ARG A 85 4.30 9.02 13.36
CA ARG A 85 5.40 9.39 14.26
C ARG A 85 6.77 8.95 13.73
N CYS A 86 6.88 7.73 13.20
CA CYS A 86 8.14 7.21 12.65
C CYS A 86 8.45 7.85 11.29
N ASN A 87 7.41 8.11 10.48
CA ASN A 87 7.50 8.65 9.14
C ASN A 87 8.51 7.93 8.22
N GLU A 88 8.59 6.61 8.36
CA GLU A 88 9.49 5.78 7.56
C GLU A 88 8.72 5.12 6.40
N PRO A 89 9.29 5.12 5.17
CA PRO A 89 8.65 4.49 4.02
C PRO A 89 8.29 3.02 4.24
N ALA A 90 9.19 2.24 4.87
CA ALA A 90 8.97 0.82 5.10
C ALA A 90 7.76 0.54 6.02
N VAL A 91 7.57 1.39 7.04
CA VAL A 91 6.45 1.31 7.99
C VAL A 91 5.14 1.63 7.28
N TRP A 92 5.12 2.71 6.48
CA TRP A 92 3.95 3.08 5.67
C TRP A 92 3.56 2.00 4.65
N SER A 93 4.53 1.38 3.98
CA SER A 93 4.27 0.26 3.05
C SER A 93 3.63 -0.94 3.73
N GLN A 94 4.05 -1.28 4.95
CA GLN A 94 3.46 -2.39 5.70
C GLN A 94 2.03 -2.07 6.16
N LEU A 95 1.80 -0.85 6.67
CA LEU A 95 0.46 -0.38 7.02
C LEU A 95 -0.48 -0.40 5.83
N ALA A 96 -0.02 0.12 4.69
CA ALA A 96 -0.82 0.20 3.47
C ALA A 96 -1.27 -1.19 2.98
N LYS A 97 -0.38 -2.19 3.03
CA LYS A 97 -0.71 -3.59 2.69
C LYS A 97 -1.77 -4.17 3.62
N ALA A 98 -1.67 -3.89 4.92
CA ALA A 98 -2.66 -4.33 5.90
C ALA A 98 -4.02 -3.66 5.70
N GLN A 99 -4.04 -2.35 5.49
CA GLN A 99 -5.26 -1.61 5.16
C GLN A 99 -5.91 -2.14 3.88
N LEU A 100 -5.11 -2.50 2.87
CA LEU A 100 -5.61 -3.07 1.63
C LEU A 100 -6.31 -4.42 1.86
N SER A 101 -5.72 -5.27 2.71
CA SER A 101 -6.33 -6.57 3.07
C SER A 101 -7.65 -6.44 3.83
N ASP A 102 -7.87 -5.32 4.53
CA ASP A 102 -9.10 -5.02 5.26
C ASP A 102 -10.13 -4.24 4.39
N ASN A 103 -9.89 -4.15 3.08
CA ASN A 103 -10.68 -3.38 2.11
C ASN A 103 -10.75 -1.86 2.36
N LEU A 104 -9.84 -1.31 3.17
CA LEU A 104 -9.68 0.13 3.39
C LEU A 104 -8.84 0.74 2.26
N VAL A 105 -9.41 0.76 1.04
CA VAL A 105 -8.69 1.12 -0.19
C VAL A 105 -8.20 2.56 -0.17
N LYS A 106 -9.00 3.50 0.33
CA LYS A 106 -8.66 4.92 0.33
C LYS A 106 -7.48 5.20 1.24
N GLU A 107 -7.57 4.70 2.47
CA GLU A 107 -6.56 4.81 3.50
C GLU A 107 -5.27 4.09 3.09
N SER A 108 -5.40 2.90 2.49
CA SER A 108 -4.27 2.15 1.93
C SER A 108 -3.53 2.93 0.85
N ILE A 109 -4.26 3.53 -0.09
CA ILE A 109 -3.68 4.34 -1.16
C ILE A 109 -2.93 5.55 -0.59
N ASP A 110 -3.54 6.27 0.37
CA ASP A 110 -2.88 7.40 1.01
C ASP A 110 -1.60 6.98 1.73
N SER A 111 -1.63 5.85 2.46
CA SER A 111 -0.46 5.26 3.11
C SER A 111 0.63 4.86 2.09
N PHE A 112 0.26 4.25 0.96
CA PHE A 112 1.24 3.93 -0.09
C PHE A 112 1.84 5.17 -0.75
N ILE A 113 1.06 6.22 -0.95
CA ILE A 113 1.55 7.49 -1.50
C ILE A 113 2.56 8.11 -0.53
N LYS A 114 2.30 8.08 0.78
CA LYS A 114 3.26 8.49 1.81
C LYS A 114 4.53 7.63 1.80
N ALA A 115 4.41 6.32 1.61
CA ALA A 115 5.55 5.43 1.45
C ALA A 115 6.35 5.69 0.16
N GLY A 116 5.67 6.16 -0.90
CA GLY A 116 6.25 6.26 -2.23
C GLY A 116 6.59 4.89 -2.83
N ASP A 117 5.86 3.84 -2.44
CA ASP A 117 6.13 2.45 -2.79
C ASP A 117 5.13 1.91 -3.83
N PRO A 118 5.58 1.63 -5.07
CA PRO A 118 4.73 1.05 -6.10
C PRO A 118 4.60 -0.49 -6.00
N SER A 119 5.27 -1.17 -5.06
CA SER A 119 5.43 -2.64 -5.07
C SER A 119 4.13 -3.43 -5.12
N ALA A 120 3.04 -2.91 -4.57
CA ALA A 120 1.74 -3.57 -4.47
C ALA A 120 0.74 -3.12 -5.56
N TYR A 121 1.19 -2.56 -6.68
CA TYR A 121 0.30 -1.96 -7.67
C TYR A 121 -0.77 -2.93 -8.22
N MET A 122 -0.45 -4.23 -8.37
CA MET A 122 -1.41 -5.21 -8.87
C MET A 122 -2.60 -5.37 -7.92
N ASP A 123 -2.33 -5.48 -6.62
CA ASP A 123 -3.35 -5.65 -5.59
C ASP A 123 -4.18 -4.38 -5.42
N VAL A 124 -3.53 -3.21 -5.45
CA VAL A 124 -4.21 -1.90 -5.36
C VAL A 124 -5.15 -1.71 -6.55
N VAL A 125 -4.69 -2.00 -7.78
CA VAL A 125 -5.54 -1.96 -8.99
C VAL A 125 -6.71 -2.93 -8.84
N ALA A 126 -6.45 -4.21 -8.53
CA ALA A 126 -7.51 -5.21 -8.43
C ALA A 126 -8.58 -4.84 -7.39
N THR A 127 -8.16 -4.30 -6.24
CA THR A 127 -9.08 -3.92 -5.16
C THR A 127 -9.84 -2.64 -5.53
N SER A 128 -9.17 -1.65 -6.13
CA SER A 128 -9.82 -0.41 -6.58
C SER A 128 -10.85 -0.64 -7.69
N HIS A 129 -10.61 -1.60 -8.59
CA HIS A 129 -11.59 -2.04 -9.60
C HIS A 129 -12.84 -2.65 -8.93
N LYS A 130 -12.68 -3.39 -7.83
CA LYS A 130 -13.80 -3.99 -7.07
C LYS A 130 -14.60 -2.94 -6.29
N THR A 131 -13.94 -1.97 -5.67
CA THR A 131 -14.59 -0.94 -4.86
C THR A 131 -15.07 0.25 -5.68
N GLY A 132 -14.63 0.39 -6.93
CA GLY A 132 -14.94 1.53 -7.80
C GLY A 132 -14.21 2.82 -7.40
N SER A 133 -13.12 2.72 -6.63
CA SER A 133 -12.34 3.86 -6.12
C SER A 133 -11.37 4.42 -7.18
N TRP A 134 -11.88 4.83 -8.33
CA TRP A 134 -11.07 5.25 -9.49
C TRP A 134 -10.27 6.53 -9.24
N GLU A 135 -10.86 7.49 -8.54
CA GLU A 135 -10.22 8.77 -8.22
C GLU A 135 -8.95 8.60 -7.38
N ASP A 136 -9.02 7.75 -6.36
CA ASP A 136 -7.89 7.44 -5.49
C ASP A 136 -6.86 6.58 -6.24
N LEU A 137 -7.32 5.64 -7.08
CA LEU A 137 -6.44 4.84 -7.93
C LEU A 137 -5.61 5.69 -8.89
N VAL A 138 -6.18 6.75 -9.48
CA VAL A 138 -5.43 7.69 -10.33
C VAL A 138 -4.27 8.30 -9.55
N ARG A 139 -4.48 8.75 -8.30
CA ARG A 139 -3.41 9.33 -7.47
C ARG A 139 -2.30 8.32 -7.19
N TYR A 140 -2.67 7.09 -6.85
CA TYR A 140 -1.71 6.01 -6.62
C TYR A 140 -0.87 5.71 -7.88
N LEU A 141 -1.52 5.53 -9.02
CA LEU A 141 -0.86 5.19 -10.28
C LEU A 141 0.03 6.33 -10.80
N GLN A 142 -0.34 7.59 -10.56
CA GLN A 142 0.52 8.74 -10.85
C GLN A 142 1.81 8.73 -10.01
N MET A 143 1.71 8.40 -8.72
CA MET A 143 2.87 8.20 -7.85
C MET A 143 3.71 7.01 -8.34
N ALA A 144 3.06 5.88 -8.61
CA ALA A 144 3.73 4.65 -9.03
C ALA A 144 4.48 4.84 -10.35
N ARG A 145 3.91 5.53 -11.34
CA ARG A 145 4.56 5.87 -12.61
C ARG A 145 5.85 6.67 -12.43
N LYS A 146 5.90 7.59 -11.46
CA LYS A 146 7.10 8.39 -11.18
C LYS A 146 8.24 7.52 -10.63
N LYS A 147 7.92 6.40 -9.98
CA LYS A 147 8.88 5.46 -9.39
C LYS A 147 9.25 4.32 -10.34
N ALA A 148 8.27 3.76 -11.04
CA ALA A 148 8.39 2.62 -11.94
C ALA A 148 7.61 2.90 -13.23
N ARG A 149 8.31 2.96 -14.36
CA ARG A 149 7.71 3.13 -15.70
C ARG A 149 7.32 1.78 -16.30
N GLU A 150 6.38 1.10 -15.66
CA GLU A 150 5.86 -0.17 -16.14
C GLU A 150 4.67 0.03 -17.08
N ALA A 151 4.67 -0.72 -18.19
CA ALA A 151 3.60 -0.69 -19.19
C ALA A 151 2.21 -0.95 -18.59
N TYR A 152 2.12 -1.86 -17.61
CA TYR A 152 0.86 -2.19 -16.93
C TYR A 152 0.31 -1.01 -16.12
N ILE A 153 1.17 -0.32 -15.34
CA ILE A 153 0.78 0.84 -14.54
C ILE A 153 0.28 1.97 -15.45
N GLU A 154 0.99 2.24 -16.55
CA GLU A 154 0.61 3.27 -17.51
C GLU A 154 -0.71 2.92 -18.24
N SER A 155 -0.91 1.65 -18.59
CA SER A 155 -2.16 1.18 -19.23
C SER A 155 -3.36 1.29 -18.28
N GLU A 156 -3.20 0.89 -17.03
CA GLU A 156 -4.25 1.03 -16.01
C GLU A 156 -4.54 2.49 -15.67
N LEU A 157 -3.53 3.37 -15.71
CA LEU A 157 -3.73 4.80 -15.50
C LEU A 157 -4.59 5.43 -16.60
N ILE A 158 -4.36 5.07 -17.87
CA ILE A 158 -5.22 5.49 -18.99
C ILE A 158 -6.67 5.03 -18.74
N TYR A 159 -6.85 3.77 -18.35
CA TYR A 159 -8.20 3.25 -18.07
C TYR A 159 -8.87 3.96 -16.90
N ALA A 160 -8.11 4.29 -15.85
CA ALA A 160 -8.62 5.05 -14.71
C ALA A 160 -9.00 6.50 -15.09
N TYR A 161 -8.26 7.16 -15.97
CA TYR A 161 -8.67 8.47 -16.53
C TYR A 161 -9.94 8.38 -17.36
N ALA A 162 -10.09 7.33 -18.17
CA ALA A 162 -11.30 7.07 -18.94
C ALA A 162 -12.53 6.88 -18.02
N LYS A 163 -12.37 6.18 -16.88
CA LYS A 163 -13.45 5.97 -15.90
C LYS A 163 -13.80 7.20 -15.07
N THR A 164 -12.86 8.14 -14.90
CA THR A 164 -13.05 9.39 -14.14
C THR A 164 -13.44 10.58 -15.03
N ASN A 165 -13.66 10.35 -16.33
CA ASN A 165 -13.95 11.38 -17.34
C ASN A 165 -12.88 12.48 -17.45
N ARG A 166 -11.63 12.17 -17.13
CA ARG A 166 -10.49 13.09 -17.22
C ARG A 166 -9.85 13.04 -18.60
N TYR A 167 -10.61 13.45 -19.61
CA TYR A 167 -10.20 13.30 -21.02
C TYR A 167 -8.98 14.16 -21.38
N ALA A 168 -8.86 15.36 -20.82
CA ALA A 168 -7.70 16.21 -21.04
C ALA A 168 -6.40 15.56 -20.54
N ASP A 169 -6.42 15.00 -19.31
CA ASP A 169 -5.28 14.28 -18.74
C ASP A 169 -4.93 13.03 -19.57
N LEU A 170 -5.96 12.34 -20.10
CA LEU A 170 -5.80 11.17 -20.97
C LEU A 170 -5.16 11.55 -22.32
N GLU A 171 -5.61 12.61 -22.98
CA GLU A 171 -5.05 13.10 -24.24
C GLU A 171 -3.60 13.59 -24.09
N GLU A 172 -3.33 14.35 -23.03
CA GLU A 172 -1.97 14.77 -22.69
C GLU A 172 -1.08 13.56 -22.39
N PHE A 173 -1.60 12.53 -21.75
CA PHE A 173 -0.84 11.33 -21.45
C PHE A 173 -0.43 10.55 -22.70
N ILE A 174 -1.37 10.29 -23.62
CA ILE A 174 -1.13 9.48 -24.82
C ILE A 174 -0.34 10.22 -25.91
N SER A 175 -0.34 11.56 -25.88
CA SER A 175 0.48 12.38 -26.78
C SER A 175 1.96 12.39 -26.37
N ASN A 176 2.25 12.17 -25.09
CA ASN A 176 3.61 12.02 -24.59
C ASN A 176 4.14 10.58 -24.76
N PRO A 177 5.47 10.38 -24.86
CA PRO A 177 6.06 9.03 -24.89
C PRO A 177 5.64 8.20 -23.67
N ASN A 178 5.03 7.04 -23.95
CA ASN A 178 4.51 6.11 -22.95
C ASN A 178 4.78 4.66 -23.40
N HIS A 179 4.67 3.72 -22.47
CA HIS A 179 4.83 2.27 -22.66
C HIS A 179 3.48 1.54 -22.55
N ALA A 180 2.37 2.27 -22.57
CA ALA A 180 1.05 1.70 -22.37
C ALA A 180 0.57 0.92 -23.61
N ASP A 181 -0.23 -0.12 -23.38
CA ASP A 181 -0.93 -0.85 -24.44
C ASP A 181 -2.25 -0.15 -24.78
N ILE A 182 -2.15 0.95 -25.53
CA ILE A 182 -3.27 1.84 -25.88
C ILE A 182 -4.37 1.08 -26.64
N SER A 183 -4.00 0.16 -27.54
CA SER A 183 -4.93 -0.66 -28.31
C SER A 183 -5.83 -1.51 -27.40
N LYS A 184 -5.21 -2.22 -26.45
CA LYS A 184 -5.93 -3.10 -25.53
C LYS A 184 -6.83 -2.31 -24.58
N ILE A 185 -6.38 -1.14 -24.12
CA ILE A 185 -7.21 -0.27 -23.28
C ILE A 185 -8.36 0.34 -24.10
N GLY A 186 -8.14 0.69 -25.37
CA GLY A 186 -9.19 1.13 -26.29
C GLY A 186 -10.29 0.08 -26.44
N ASP A 187 -9.93 -1.17 -26.71
CA ASP A 187 -10.87 -2.30 -26.78
C ASP A 187 -11.63 -2.48 -25.46
N ARG A 188 -10.92 -2.44 -24.33
CA ARG A 188 -11.54 -2.54 -23.00
C ARG A 188 -12.51 -1.38 -22.74
N CYS A 189 -12.18 -0.14 -23.13
CA CYS A 189 -13.07 1.01 -22.99
C CYS A 189 -14.32 0.83 -23.84
N PHE A 190 -14.16 0.40 -25.09
CA PHE A 190 -15.27 0.12 -26.00
C PHE A 190 -16.23 -0.94 -25.45
N ASP A 191 -15.70 -2.08 -24.99
CA ASP A 191 -16.50 -3.18 -24.44
C ASP A 191 -17.25 -2.78 -23.16
N ASN A 192 -16.74 -1.79 -22.42
CA ASN A 192 -17.40 -1.22 -21.24
C ASN A 192 -18.36 -0.05 -21.57
N GLY A 193 -18.62 0.23 -22.84
CA GLY A 193 -19.48 1.33 -23.28
C GLY A 193 -18.89 2.73 -23.10
N LEU A 194 -17.59 2.84 -22.83
CA LEU A 194 -16.86 4.11 -22.73
C LEU A 194 -16.40 4.55 -24.12
N TYR A 195 -17.36 4.91 -24.97
CA TYR A 195 -17.09 5.20 -26.38
C TYR A 195 -16.26 6.48 -26.58
N GLU A 196 -16.45 7.49 -25.74
CA GLU A 196 -15.72 8.77 -25.85
C GLU A 196 -14.21 8.59 -25.58
N PRO A 197 -13.76 7.97 -24.46
CA PRO A 197 -12.37 7.56 -24.29
C PRO A 197 -11.87 6.62 -25.38
N ALA A 198 -12.68 5.66 -25.83
CA ALA A 198 -12.27 4.72 -26.87
C ALA A 198 -11.97 5.44 -28.19
N ARG A 199 -12.77 6.45 -28.57
CA ARG A 199 -12.55 7.31 -29.74
C ARG A 199 -11.18 7.98 -29.68
N ILE A 200 -10.86 8.61 -28.54
CA ILE A 200 -9.58 9.29 -28.32
C ILE A 200 -8.41 8.32 -28.46
N LEU A 201 -8.50 7.13 -27.84
CA LEU A 201 -7.45 6.11 -27.87
C LEU A 201 -7.25 5.52 -29.27
N TYR A 202 -8.33 5.17 -29.98
CA TYR A 202 -8.23 4.62 -31.33
C TYR A 202 -7.73 5.65 -32.35
N ASN A 203 -8.08 6.93 -32.18
CA ASN A 203 -7.55 8.01 -33.01
C ASN A 203 -6.02 8.14 -32.84
N ASN A 204 -5.51 8.02 -31.60
CA ASN A 204 -4.07 8.06 -31.33
C ASN A 204 -3.32 6.87 -31.95
N VAL A 205 -3.90 5.66 -31.92
CA VAL A 205 -3.30 4.44 -32.52
C VAL A 205 -3.51 4.37 -34.05
N ALA A 206 -4.27 5.30 -34.64
CA ALA A 206 -4.70 5.25 -36.04
C ALA A 206 -5.46 3.96 -36.41
N ASN A 207 -6.22 3.39 -35.47
CA ASN A 207 -7.08 2.23 -35.72
C ASN A 207 -8.45 2.66 -36.28
N TYR A 208 -8.45 3.06 -37.56
CA TYR A 208 -9.64 3.61 -38.22
C TYR A 208 -10.82 2.63 -38.31
N GLY A 209 -10.56 1.31 -38.31
CA GLY A 209 -11.60 0.29 -38.33
C GLY A 209 -12.43 0.28 -37.05
N ARG A 210 -11.77 0.25 -35.88
CA ARG A 210 -12.46 0.35 -34.58
C ARG A 210 -13.03 1.74 -34.34
N LEU A 211 -12.30 2.79 -34.76
CA LEU A 211 -12.77 4.17 -34.65
C LEU A 211 -14.13 4.39 -35.35
N ALA A 212 -14.28 3.92 -36.59
CA ALA A 212 -15.53 4.03 -37.32
C ALA A 212 -16.70 3.37 -36.58
N ILE A 213 -16.48 2.19 -35.98
CA ILE A 213 -17.48 1.50 -35.18
C ILE A 213 -17.82 2.32 -33.92
N THR A 214 -16.83 2.90 -33.24
CA THR A 214 -17.07 3.74 -32.06
C THR A 214 -17.88 4.99 -32.37
N LEU A 215 -17.63 5.64 -33.52
CA LEU A 215 -18.36 6.83 -33.97
C LEU A 215 -19.84 6.52 -34.26
N VAL A 216 -20.12 5.34 -34.83
CA VAL A 216 -21.51 4.87 -35.02
C VAL A 216 -22.24 4.76 -33.68
N HIS A 217 -21.58 4.26 -32.63
CA HIS A 217 -22.15 4.18 -31.29
C HIS A 217 -22.33 5.54 -30.61
N LEU A 218 -21.47 6.52 -30.91
CA LEU A 218 -21.59 7.90 -30.42
C LEU A 218 -22.63 8.73 -31.18
N THR A 219 -23.24 8.19 -32.25
CA THR A 219 -24.14 8.91 -33.18
C THR A 219 -23.53 10.16 -33.82
N GLU A 220 -22.21 10.30 -33.73
CA GLU A 220 -21.43 11.34 -34.39
C GLU A 220 -21.12 10.86 -35.81
N PHE A 221 -22.09 11.03 -36.71
CA PHE A 221 -21.86 10.87 -38.14
C PHE A 221 -21.22 12.16 -38.67
N GLN A 222 -19.91 12.16 -38.88
CA GLN A 222 -19.21 13.17 -39.70
C GLN A 222 -18.77 12.57 -41.03
#